data_AF-J0Z6M2-F1
#
_entry.id   AF-J0Z6M2-F1
#
_cell.length_a   1.000
_cell.length_b   1.000
_cell.length_c   1.000
_cell.angle_alpha   90.00
_cell.angle_beta   90.00
_cell.angle_gamma   90.00
#
_symmetry.space_group_name_H-M   'P 1'
#
loop_
_entity.id
_entity.type
_entity.pdbx_description
1 polymer ?
#
loop_
_entity_poly.entity_id
_entity_poly.type
_entity_poly.pdbx_seq_one_letter_code
_entity_poly.pdbx_strand_id
1 'polypeptide(L)'
;MSKTAFAVPESTVIYSNNANAYIRFSEGTSVSGNLLLKAVNNSSVRVDADASKLRGGCQVYGRATADLYLMHGSEWILTNNTRRESREFDFTDSSISSVALSDSTIVFDEHVSNGYQTLRIGRKIDEAGVGKLTREVYSAEGNVQIKLNVFLNNDGSFVPQKTDRILIYGDVSGTTLVHMQNFPKIPDKKVHEGRDQSISIIQVSGIA
;
A
#
# COMPACT_ATOMS: atom_id res chain seq x y z
N MET A 1 -4.89 -16.28 13.75
CA MET A 1 -6.03 -17.00 13.11
C MET A 1 -5.45 -17.90 12.03
N SER A 2 -6.01 -19.08 11.86
CA SER A 2 -5.64 -20.04 10.82
C SER A 2 -6.90 -20.51 10.09
N LYS A 3 -6.79 -20.81 8.79
CA LYS A 3 -7.89 -21.34 7.95
C LYS A 3 -9.23 -20.60 8.11
N THR A 4 -9.17 -19.29 8.31
CA THR A 4 -10.34 -18.47 8.58
C THR A 4 -10.62 -17.56 7.37
N ALA A 5 -11.89 -17.39 7.04
CA ALA A 5 -12.35 -16.34 6.15
C ALA A 5 -13.16 -15.32 6.98
N PHE A 6 -12.74 -14.06 6.97
CA PHE A 6 -13.39 -12.99 7.73
C PHE A 6 -13.56 -11.75 6.86
N ALA A 7 -14.76 -11.19 6.85
CA ALA A 7 -15.08 -10.01 6.05
C ALA A 7 -15.89 -9.01 6.87
N VAL A 8 -15.43 -7.76 6.87
CA VAL A 8 -16.12 -6.61 7.45
C VAL A 8 -16.18 -5.48 6.41
N PRO A 9 -17.03 -5.63 5.36
CA PRO A 9 -16.94 -4.82 4.13
C PRO A 9 -16.95 -3.31 4.37
N GLU A 10 -17.77 -2.85 5.32
CA GLU A 10 -17.98 -1.42 5.61
C GLU A 10 -17.18 -0.93 6.84
N SER A 11 -16.25 -1.75 7.36
CA SER A 11 -15.53 -1.46 8.61
C SER A 11 -14.03 -1.77 8.51
N THR A 12 -13.36 -1.69 9.66
CA THR A 12 -11.93 -1.95 9.82
C THR A 12 -11.71 -3.36 10.39
N VAL A 13 -10.82 -4.15 9.78
CA VAL A 13 -10.46 -5.49 10.28
C VAL A 13 -9.68 -5.37 11.60
N ILE A 14 -8.67 -4.50 11.65
CA ILE A 14 -7.81 -4.29 12.82
C ILE A 14 -7.88 -2.83 13.26
N TYR A 15 -8.51 -2.56 14.40
CA TYR A 15 -8.55 -1.22 15.00
C TYR A 15 -7.76 -1.20 16.31
N SER A 16 -6.82 -0.25 16.45
CA SER A 16 -6.06 -0.04 17.69
C SER A 16 -6.04 1.43 18.09
N ASN A 17 -6.27 1.68 19.39
CA ASN A 17 -6.24 3.00 20.00
C ASN A 17 -5.54 2.94 21.37
N ASN A 18 -4.38 3.60 21.52
CA ASN A 18 -3.55 3.58 22.72
C ASN A 18 -3.21 2.16 23.21
N ALA A 19 -3.03 1.22 22.27
CA ALA A 19 -2.78 -0.17 22.60
C ALA A 19 -1.70 -0.79 21.69
N ASN A 20 -1.02 -1.79 22.23
CA ASN A 20 -0.10 -2.63 21.49
C ASN A 20 -0.83 -3.90 21.03
N ALA A 21 -0.70 -4.25 19.76
CA ALA A 21 -1.36 -5.43 19.20
C ALA A 21 -0.39 -6.21 18.31
N TYR A 22 -0.40 -7.54 18.47
CA TYR A 22 0.28 -8.47 17.58
C TYR A 22 -0.76 -9.42 16.99
N ILE A 23 -0.89 -9.42 15.67
CA ILE A 23 -1.86 -10.23 14.93
C ILE A 23 -1.10 -11.12 13.97
N ARG A 24 -1.40 -12.43 14.01
CA ARG A 24 -0.87 -13.39 13.04
C ARG A 24 -2.00 -14.03 12.23
N PHE A 25 -1.90 -13.96 10.92
CA PHE A 25 -2.71 -14.69 9.94
C PHE A 25 -1.86 -15.79 9.32
N SER A 26 -2.40 -17.00 9.24
CA SER A 26 -1.66 -18.19 8.81
C SER A 26 -2.57 -19.18 8.08
N GLU A 27 -1.98 -20.20 7.45
CA GLU A 27 -2.68 -21.35 6.88
C GLU A 27 -3.84 -20.96 5.92
N GLY A 28 -3.57 -20.10 4.94
CA GLY A 28 -4.58 -19.73 3.95
C GLY A 28 -5.68 -18.81 4.47
N THR A 29 -5.45 -18.10 5.58
CA THR A 29 -6.42 -17.15 6.12
C THR A 29 -6.70 -16.03 5.12
N SER A 30 -7.97 -15.68 4.95
CA SER A 30 -8.39 -14.53 4.15
C SER A 30 -9.17 -13.53 5.00
N VAL A 31 -8.69 -12.29 5.07
CA VAL A 31 -9.39 -11.20 5.77
C VAL A 31 -9.64 -10.02 4.84
N SER A 32 -10.80 -9.39 4.98
CA SER A 32 -11.19 -8.27 4.14
C SER A 32 -12.00 -7.23 4.91
N GLY A 33 -11.76 -5.96 4.61
CA GLY A 33 -12.60 -4.85 5.05
C GLY A 33 -12.41 -3.61 4.17
N ASN A 34 -13.11 -2.52 4.50
CA ASN A 34 -12.81 -1.22 3.88
C ASN A 34 -11.39 -0.78 4.28
N LEU A 35 -11.07 -0.92 5.56
CA LEU A 35 -9.71 -0.83 6.07
C LEU A 35 -9.26 -2.20 6.56
N LEU A 36 -8.05 -2.59 6.18
CA LEU A 36 -7.34 -3.67 6.83
C LEU A 36 -6.93 -3.24 8.24
N LEU A 37 -6.39 -2.03 8.39
CA LEU A 37 -5.82 -1.56 9.65
C LEU A 37 -6.07 -0.06 9.87
N LYS A 38 -6.48 0.29 11.09
CA LYS A 38 -6.51 1.67 11.60
C LYS A 38 -5.86 1.73 12.97
N ALA A 39 -4.75 2.45 13.08
CA ALA A 39 -4.02 2.66 14.32
C ALA A 39 -3.92 4.17 14.64
N VAL A 40 -4.34 4.54 15.86
CA VAL A 40 -4.40 5.95 16.29
C VAL A 40 -3.66 6.17 17.61
N ASN A 41 -3.36 7.43 17.92
CA ASN A 41 -2.72 7.86 19.16
C ASN A 41 -1.36 7.17 19.39
N ASN A 42 -1.14 6.52 20.54
CA ASN A 42 0.12 5.85 20.87
C ASN A 42 0.09 4.34 20.59
N SER A 43 -0.68 3.90 19.59
CA SER A 43 -0.80 2.47 19.27
C SER A 43 0.43 1.92 18.57
N SER A 44 0.79 0.67 18.85
CA SER A 44 1.78 -0.08 18.08
C SER A 44 1.20 -1.40 17.62
N VAL A 45 1.09 -1.59 16.31
CA VAL A 45 0.47 -2.78 15.72
C VAL A 45 1.48 -3.51 14.86
N ARG A 46 1.60 -4.83 15.05
CA ARG A 46 2.34 -5.70 14.14
C ARG A 46 1.41 -6.75 13.57
N VAL A 47 1.45 -6.91 12.25
CA VAL A 47 0.67 -7.91 11.52
C VAL A 47 1.62 -8.82 10.77
N ASP A 48 1.60 -10.11 11.10
CA ASP A 48 2.33 -11.16 10.40
C ASP A 48 1.33 -11.98 9.58
N ALA A 49 1.46 -11.97 8.26
CA ALA A 49 0.66 -12.78 7.35
C ALA A 49 1.55 -13.81 6.65
N ASP A 50 1.17 -15.07 6.80
CA ASP A 50 1.92 -16.23 6.33
C ASP A 50 0.99 -17.07 5.47
N ALA A 51 1.32 -17.23 4.18
CA ALA A 51 0.47 -17.85 3.16
C ALA A 51 -1.00 -17.39 3.26
N SER A 52 -1.24 -16.08 3.33
CA SER A 52 -2.55 -15.49 3.66
C SER A 52 -2.93 -14.34 2.71
N LYS A 53 -4.23 -14.04 2.63
CA LYS A 53 -4.78 -12.99 1.77
C LYS A 53 -5.42 -11.88 2.59
N LEU A 54 -4.88 -10.67 2.49
CA LEU A 54 -5.38 -9.49 3.19
C LEU A 54 -5.99 -8.53 2.17
N ARG A 55 -7.14 -7.93 2.48
CA ARG A 55 -7.75 -6.89 1.65
C ARG A 55 -8.21 -5.70 2.49
N GLY A 56 -7.86 -4.50 2.03
CA GLY A 56 -8.28 -3.24 2.66
C GLY A 56 -7.16 -2.20 2.67
N GLY A 57 -7.52 -0.93 2.90
CA GLY A 57 -6.57 0.16 3.08
C GLY A 57 -5.97 0.20 4.50
N CYS A 58 -4.95 1.01 4.71
CA CYS A 58 -4.30 1.21 6.01
C CYS A 58 -4.31 2.69 6.42
N GLN A 59 -4.58 2.96 7.69
CA GLN A 59 -4.54 4.32 8.25
C GLN A 59 -3.79 4.34 9.58
N VAL A 60 -2.63 5.00 9.60
CA VAL A 60 -1.81 5.17 10.80
C VAL A 60 -1.64 6.67 11.06
N TYR A 61 -2.07 7.13 12.24
CA TYR A 61 -2.12 8.55 12.58
C TYR A 61 -1.32 8.91 13.83
N GLY A 62 -0.84 10.15 13.86
CA GLY A 62 -0.14 10.73 15.02
C GLY A 62 1.15 9.97 15.33
N ARG A 63 1.26 9.49 16.58
CA ARG A 63 2.44 8.75 17.04
C ARG A 63 2.36 7.25 16.80
N ALA A 64 1.24 6.74 16.31
CA ALA A 64 1.02 5.31 16.15
C ALA A 64 1.99 4.69 15.13
N THR A 65 2.21 3.40 15.28
CA THR A 65 2.97 2.57 14.34
C THR A 65 2.16 1.35 13.92
N ALA A 66 2.32 0.97 12.65
CA ALA A 66 1.81 -0.30 12.15
C ALA A 66 2.82 -0.92 11.17
N ASP A 67 3.26 -2.13 11.49
CA ASP A 67 4.23 -2.89 10.69
C ASP A 67 3.56 -4.12 10.10
N LEU A 68 3.71 -4.32 8.79
CA LEU A 68 3.12 -5.42 8.05
C LEU A 68 4.20 -6.33 7.48
N TYR A 69 4.14 -7.61 7.81
CA TYR A 69 5.02 -8.66 7.31
C TYR A 69 4.19 -9.62 6.46
N LEU A 70 4.49 -9.76 5.17
CA LEU A 70 3.88 -10.74 4.26
C LEU A 70 4.91 -11.80 3.88
N MET A 71 4.58 -13.07 4.09
CA MET A 71 5.49 -14.20 3.88
C MET A 71 4.82 -15.33 3.08
N HIS A 72 5.62 -16.12 2.38
CA HIS A 72 5.26 -17.40 1.77
C HIS A 72 4.02 -17.33 0.86
N GLY A 73 4.05 -16.46 -0.15
CA GLY A 73 2.96 -16.31 -1.11
C GLY A 73 1.77 -15.50 -0.57
N SER A 74 1.98 -14.71 0.49
CA SER A 74 0.93 -13.84 1.00
C SER A 74 0.63 -12.69 0.02
N GLU A 75 -0.64 -12.28 -0.01
CA GLU A 75 -1.12 -11.21 -0.87
C GLU A 75 -1.79 -10.12 -0.04
N TRP A 76 -1.44 -8.86 -0.29
CA TRP A 76 -2.19 -7.71 0.19
C TRP A 76 -2.83 -6.97 -0.98
N ILE A 77 -4.16 -7.07 -1.06
CA ILE A 77 -4.99 -6.31 -2.00
C ILE A 77 -5.31 -4.95 -1.37
N LEU A 78 -4.59 -3.93 -1.82
CA LEU A 78 -4.73 -2.55 -1.37
C LEU A 78 -5.96 -1.92 -2.00
N THR A 79 -6.82 -1.35 -1.15
CA THR A 79 -8.01 -0.63 -1.59
C THR A 79 -7.93 0.84 -1.19
N ASN A 80 -8.53 1.69 -2.02
CA ASN A 80 -8.86 3.05 -1.67
C ASN A 80 -9.78 3.06 -0.43
N ASN A 81 -9.61 4.05 0.45
CA ASN A 81 -10.59 4.29 1.50
C ASN A 81 -11.82 5.01 0.93
N THR A 82 -12.92 4.26 0.79
CA THR A 82 -14.18 4.77 0.23
C THR A 82 -14.93 5.69 1.19
N ARG A 83 -14.54 5.72 2.48
CA ARG A 83 -15.23 6.44 3.54
C ARG A 83 -14.38 7.60 4.06
N ARG A 84 -14.74 8.83 3.66
CA ARG A 84 -14.20 10.08 4.22
C ARG A 84 -14.71 10.27 5.65
N GLU A 85 -14.13 9.58 6.62
CA GLU A 85 -14.62 9.63 8.01
C GLU A 85 -14.17 10.88 8.79
N SER A 86 -13.34 11.78 8.23
CA SER A 86 -12.99 13.02 8.92
C SER A 86 -12.49 14.11 7.98
N ARG A 87 -12.85 15.37 8.25
CA ARG A 87 -12.27 16.57 7.64
C ARG A 87 -10.83 16.85 8.09
N GLU A 88 -10.29 16.08 9.04
CA GLU A 88 -8.93 16.29 9.59
C GLU A 88 -7.83 15.70 8.72
N PHE A 89 -8.14 14.71 7.88
CA PHE A 89 -7.16 14.05 7.03
C PHE A 89 -7.77 13.86 5.64
N ASP A 90 -7.52 14.81 4.75
CA ASP A 90 -8.08 14.90 3.38
C ASP A 90 -7.56 13.83 2.41
N PHE A 91 -6.98 12.74 2.92
CA PHE A 91 -6.27 11.75 2.11
C PHE A 91 -7.06 10.43 2.04
N THR A 92 -7.40 10.03 0.82
CA THR A 92 -7.87 8.67 0.46
C THR A 92 -6.73 7.64 0.41
N ASP A 93 -5.50 8.10 0.64
CA ASP A 93 -4.27 7.31 0.58
C ASP A 93 -4.18 6.34 1.75
N SER A 94 -3.57 5.18 1.49
CA SER A 94 -3.17 4.27 2.56
C SER A 94 -1.81 4.68 3.14
N SER A 95 -1.69 4.62 4.45
CA SER A 95 -0.46 4.94 5.19
C SER A 95 -0.12 3.82 6.17
N ILE A 96 1.14 3.40 6.19
CA ILE A 96 1.67 2.35 7.07
C ILE A 96 3.11 2.65 7.50
N SER A 97 3.54 2.15 8.66
CA SER A 97 4.86 2.50 9.21
C SER A 97 6.01 1.71 8.60
N SER A 98 5.80 0.43 8.31
CA SER A 98 6.75 -0.39 7.55
C SER A 98 6.06 -1.56 6.87
N VAL A 99 6.67 -2.06 5.80
CA VAL A 99 6.25 -3.26 5.08
C VAL A 99 7.46 -4.13 4.77
N ALA A 100 7.41 -5.39 5.18
CA ALA A 100 8.42 -6.39 4.86
C ALA A 100 7.77 -7.53 4.06
N LEU A 101 8.38 -7.90 2.95
CA LEU A 101 7.84 -8.87 2.00
C LEU A 101 8.84 -10.00 1.79
N SER A 102 8.38 -11.24 1.92
CA SER A 102 9.13 -12.45 1.58
C SER A 102 8.28 -13.33 0.68
N ASP A 103 8.70 -13.54 -0.57
CA ASP A 103 7.96 -14.30 -1.59
C ASP A 103 6.48 -13.89 -1.68
N SER A 104 6.18 -12.60 -1.63
CA SER A 104 4.82 -12.07 -1.42
C SER A 104 4.48 -10.93 -2.36
N THR A 105 3.19 -10.61 -2.46
CA THR A 105 2.69 -9.64 -3.45
C THR A 105 1.83 -8.55 -2.83
N ILE A 106 2.05 -7.30 -3.25
CA ILE A 106 1.08 -6.19 -3.05
C ILE A 106 0.34 -5.97 -4.36
N VAL A 107 -0.98 -5.91 -4.31
CA VAL A 107 -1.85 -5.69 -5.48
C VAL A 107 -2.69 -4.45 -5.24
N PHE A 108 -2.58 -3.45 -6.11
CA PHE A 108 -3.48 -2.31 -6.08
C PHE A 108 -4.80 -2.69 -6.77
N ASP A 109 -5.91 -2.59 -6.04
CA ASP A 109 -7.24 -2.95 -6.56
C ASP A 109 -7.65 -2.05 -7.74
N GLU A 110 -8.21 -2.67 -8.76
CA GLU A 110 -8.58 -2.04 -10.05
C GLU A 110 -9.85 -1.19 -9.94
N HIS A 111 -10.70 -1.45 -8.93
CA HIS A 111 -12.06 -0.90 -8.82
C HIS A 111 -12.14 0.45 -8.07
N VAL A 112 -11.24 1.39 -8.36
CA VAL A 112 -11.24 2.72 -7.72
C VAL A 112 -12.04 3.73 -8.54
N SER A 113 -13.25 4.05 -8.09
CA SER A 113 -14.24 4.88 -8.79
C SER A 113 -13.76 6.27 -9.22
N ASN A 114 -12.76 6.85 -8.54
CA ASN A 114 -12.27 8.21 -8.81
C ASN A 114 -10.77 8.29 -9.15
N GLY A 115 -10.16 7.17 -9.57
CA GLY A 115 -8.80 7.13 -10.05
C GLY A 115 -7.75 7.05 -8.94
N TYR A 116 -6.76 6.18 -9.19
CA TYR A 116 -5.48 5.95 -8.53
C TYR A 116 -5.40 5.97 -6.99
N GLN A 117 -4.53 5.11 -6.46
CA GLN A 117 -4.25 5.04 -5.03
C GLN A 117 -2.78 5.35 -4.77
N THR A 118 -2.51 6.00 -3.64
CA THR A 118 -1.15 6.12 -3.14
C THR A 118 -0.99 5.29 -1.87
N LEU A 119 0.05 4.47 -1.83
CA LEU A 119 0.55 3.82 -0.62
C LEU A 119 1.72 4.62 -0.07
N ARG A 120 1.61 5.07 1.18
CA ARG A 120 2.67 5.76 1.92
C ARG A 120 3.26 4.81 2.94
N ILE A 121 4.57 4.61 2.89
CA ILE A 121 5.33 3.74 3.79
C ILE A 121 6.31 4.60 4.57
N GLY A 122 6.34 4.45 5.89
CA GLY A 122 7.17 5.28 6.77
C GLY A 122 6.50 6.59 7.15
N ARG A 123 7.27 7.51 7.74
CA ARG A 123 6.75 8.80 8.26
C ARG A 123 7.50 9.96 7.62
N LYS A 124 6.75 10.96 7.15
CA LYS A 124 7.32 12.21 6.65
C LYS A 124 7.83 13.06 7.83
N ILE A 125 9.02 13.62 7.68
CA ILE A 125 9.80 14.24 8.76
C ILE A 125 9.16 15.55 9.28
N ASP A 126 8.29 16.18 8.50
CA ASP A 126 7.68 17.49 8.79
C ASP A 126 6.53 17.44 9.82
N GLU A 127 5.93 16.28 10.11
CA GLU A 127 4.75 16.20 10.98
C GLU A 127 5.05 16.04 12.48
N ALA A 128 6.30 15.77 12.88
CA ALA A 128 6.60 15.46 14.28
C ALA A 128 7.80 16.21 14.89
N GLY A 129 8.64 16.89 14.11
CA GLY A 129 9.90 17.47 14.62
C GLY A 129 10.85 16.45 15.28
N VAL A 130 10.52 15.16 15.21
CA VAL A 130 11.36 14.06 15.65
C VAL A 130 12.28 13.75 14.48
N GLY A 131 13.58 13.95 14.69
CA GLY A 131 14.60 13.82 13.66
C GLY A 131 14.52 12.52 12.87
N LYS A 132 15.12 12.58 11.67
CA LYS A 132 15.27 11.49 10.69
C LYS A 132 15.50 10.14 11.38
N LEU A 133 14.45 9.36 11.60
CA LEU A 133 14.59 7.94 11.87
C LEU A 133 14.87 7.30 10.51
N THR A 134 16.12 7.37 10.04
CA THR A 134 16.63 6.46 9.00
C THR A 134 16.54 5.06 9.58
N ARG A 135 15.38 4.45 9.38
CA ARG A 135 15.12 3.04 9.62
C ARG A 135 14.69 2.44 8.30
N GLU A 136 15.00 1.18 8.11
CA GLU A 136 14.42 0.39 7.06
C GLU A 136 12.90 0.35 7.25
N VAL A 137 12.14 0.84 6.27
CA VAL A 137 10.67 0.85 6.28
C VAL A 137 10.09 -0.03 5.20
N TYR A 138 10.91 -0.45 4.24
CA TYR A 138 10.52 -1.37 3.20
C TYR A 138 11.63 -2.40 2.98
N SER A 139 11.29 -3.68 3.00
CA SER A 139 12.23 -4.74 2.67
C SER A 139 11.58 -5.80 1.79
N ALA A 140 12.37 -6.35 0.87
CA ALA A 140 11.92 -7.34 -0.09
C ALA A 140 12.92 -8.49 -0.23
N GLU A 141 12.49 -9.70 0.11
CA GLU A 141 13.28 -10.93 0.03
C GLU A 141 12.60 -11.98 -0.86
N GLY A 142 13.36 -12.63 -1.73
CA GLY A 142 12.83 -13.64 -2.65
C GLY A 142 11.99 -13.04 -3.78
N ASN A 143 10.92 -13.73 -4.17
CA ASN A 143 10.02 -13.34 -5.27
C ASN A 143 8.96 -12.33 -4.81
N VAL A 144 9.39 -11.09 -4.57
CA VAL A 144 8.49 -10.00 -4.18
C VAL A 144 7.96 -9.28 -5.41
N GLN A 145 6.63 -9.08 -5.44
CA GLN A 145 5.94 -8.42 -6.55
C GLN A 145 5.06 -7.26 -6.07
N ILE A 146 4.96 -6.23 -6.90
CA ILE A 146 3.98 -5.16 -6.73
C ILE A 146 3.23 -4.98 -8.04
N LYS A 147 1.90 -5.04 -8.00
CA LYS A 147 1.03 -4.80 -9.16
C LYS A 147 0.39 -3.42 -9.04
N LEU A 148 0.74 -2.52 -9.96
CA LEU A 148 0.29 -1.12 -10.01
C LEU A 148 -0.62 -0.87 -11.22
N ASN A 149 -1.71 -0.16 -11.01
CA ASN A 149 -2.57 0.30 -12.10
C ASN A 149 -2.01 1.58 -12.74
N VAL A 150 -1.92 1.58 -14.06
CA VAL A 150 -1.58 2.77 -14.87
C VAL A 150 -2.71 3.05 -15.81
N PHE A 151 -3.14 4.31 -15.88
CA PHE A 151 -4.05 4.76 -16.92
C PHE A 151 -3.31 5.61 -17.95
N LEU A 152 -3.42 5.20 -19.20
CA LEU A 152 -3.01 5.97 -20.37
C LEU A 152 -4.26 6.58 -21.02
N ASN A 153 -4.10 7.78 -21.58
CA ASN A 153 -5.07 8.34 -22.50
C ASN A 153 -5.09 7.53 -23.82
N ASN A 154 -6.13 7.73 -24.63
CA ASN A 154 -6.26 7.09 -25.95
C ASN A 154 -5.13 7.45 -26.93
N ASP A 155 -4.39 8.53 -26.67
CA ASP A 155 -3.22 8.95 -27.44
C ASP A 155 -1.89 8.38 -26.88
N GLY A 156 -1.95 7.51 -25.88
CA GLY A 156 -0.79 6.93 -25.20
C GLY A 156 -0.14 7.83 -24.16
N SER A 157 -0.64 9.07 -23.97
CA SER A 157 -0.10 9.96 -22.94
C SER A 157 -0.47 9.51 -21.53
N PHE A 158 0.45 9.67 -20.58
CA PHE A 158 0.16 9.41 -19.18
C PHE A 158 -0.80 10.47 -18.65
N VAL A 159 -1.74 10.06 -17.81
CA VAL A 159 -2.49 10.99 -16.97
C VAL A 159 -1.82 10.99 -15.59
N PRO A 160 -1.05 12.03 -15.22
CA PRO A 160 -0.30 12.04 -13.96
C PRO A 160 -1.18 11.80 -12.72
N GLN A 161 -2.46 12.18 -12.80
CA GLN A 161 -3.47 11.99 -11.77
C GLN A 161 -4.33 10.74 -11.98
N LYS A 162 -3.83 9.69 -12.64
CA LYS A 162 -4.49 8.39 -12.76
C LYS A 162 -3.46 7.26 -12.84
N THR A 163 -2.50 7.23 -11.93
CA THR A 163 -1.56 6.12 -11.84
C THR A 163 -1.26 5.88 -10.37
N ASP A 164 -1.28 4.61 -9.97
CA ASP A 164 -0.98 4.23 -8.61
C ASP A 164 0.47 4.60 -8.25
N ARG A 165 0.68 4.96 -6.98
CA ARG A 165 1.97 5.45 -6.50
C ARG A 165 2.35 4.83 -5.18
N ILE A 166 3.65 4.67 -4.97
CA ILE A 166 4.23 4.31 -3.68
C ILE A 166 5.20 5.41 -3.27
N LEU A 167 5.01 5.95 -2.07
CA LEU A 167 5.89 6.96 -1.48
C LEU A 167 6.50 6.36 -0.21
N ILE A 168 7.81 6.22 -0.20
CA ILE A 168 8.56 5.59 0.89
C ILE A 168 9.41 6.65 1.60
N TYR A 169 9.18 6.82 2.90
CA TYR A 169 9.89 7.75 3.78
C TYR A 169 10.71 6.96 4.80
N GLY A 170 11.91 6.57 4.38
CA GLY A 170 12.82 5.72 5.14
C GLY A 170 13.70 4.91 4.21
N ASP A 171 14.61 4.14 4.81
CA ASP A 171 15.53 3.31 4.06
C ASP A 171 14.80 2.08 3.50
N VAL A 172 15.30 1.54 2.41
CA VAL A 172 14.74 0.37 1.72
C VAL A 172 15.82 -0.65 1.43
N SER A 173 15.44 -1.92 1.29
CA SER A 173 16.37 -2.97 0.88
C SER A 173 15.71 -4.02 -0.02
N GLY A 174 16.53 -4.77 -0.74
CA GLY A 174 16.10 -5.93 -1.51
C GLY A 174 15.75 -5.65 -2.97
N THR A 175 14.98 -6.54 -3.58
CA THR A 175 14.58 -6.43 -4.99
C THR A 175 13.10 -6.74 -5.14
N THR A 176 12.41 -5.98 -5.99
CA THR A 176 10.98 -6.11 -6.21
C THR A 176 10.66 -6.04 -7.68
N LEU A 177 9.88 -7.00 -8.17
CA LEU A 177 9.36 -6.97 -9.53
C LEU A 177 8.08 -6.13 -9.57
N VAL A 178 8.11 -5.05 -10.35
CA VAL A 178 6.95 -4.18 -10.54
C VAL A 178 6.21 -4.58 -11.80
N HIS A 179 4.95 -4.99 -11.64
CA HIS A 179 4.03 -5.26 -12.74
C HIS A 179 3.10 -4.08 -12.94
N MET A 180 3.05 -3.59 -14.17
CA MET A 180 2.09 -2.58 -14.57
C MET A 180 0.87 -3.29 -15.19
N GLN A 181 -0.33 -2.88 -14.80
CA GLN A 181 -1.58 -3.45 -15.31
C GLN A 181 -2.56 -2.33 -15.73
N ASN A 182 -3.63 -2.70 -16.43
CA ASN A 182 -4.68 -1.81 -16.96
C ASN A 182 -4.28 -0.84 -18.08
N PHE A 183 -3.42 -1.30 -19.00
CA PHE A 183 -3.16 -0.61 -20.26
C PHE A 183 -4.39 -0.65 -21.19
N PRO A 184 -4.91 0.49 -21.69
CA PRO A 184 -5.85 0.47 -22.79
C PRO A 184 -5.16 -0.13 -24.02
N LYS A 185 -5.72 -1.22 -24.57
CA LYS A 185 -5.29 -1.76 -25.87
C LYS A 185 -5.65 -0.75 -26.94
N ILE A 186 -4.67 -0.02 -27.48
CA ILE A 186 -4.89 0.90 -28.60
C ILE A 186 -4.99 0.07 -29.88
N PRO A 187 -6.10 0.12 -30.64
CA PRO A 187 -6.13 -0.36 -32.02
C PRO A 187 -5.40 0.63 -32.92
N ASP A 188 -4.30 0.21 -33.54
CA ASP A 188 -3.67 0.76 -34.75
C ASP A 188 -3.65 2.29 -34.94
N LYS A 189 -3.44 3.08 -33.87
CA LYS A 189 -3.10 4.49 -34.01
C LYS A 189 -1.59 4.66 -33.88
N LYS A 190 -1.01 5.29 -34.91
CA LYS A 190 0.39 5.76 -34.90
C LYS A 190 0.64 6.50 -33.59
N VAL A 191 1.56 5.98 -32.79
CA VAL A 191 2.12 6.69 -31.63
C VAL A 191 2.52 8.06 -32.15
N HIS A 192 1.86 9.11 -31.69
CA HIS A 192 2.25 10.46 -32.04
C HIS A 192 3.69 10.65 -31.55
N GLU A 193 4.58 11.15 -32.41
CA GLU A 193 5.92 11.62 -32.05
C GLU A 193 5.79 12.85 -31.12
N GLY A 194 5.30 12.62 -29.91
CA GLY A 194 5.17 13.58 -28.83
C GLY A 194 6.19 13.24 -27.76
N ARG A 195 6.87 14.28 -27.26
CA ARG A 195 7.94 14.25 -26.25
C ARG A 195 7.83 13.09 -25.27
N ASP A 196 8.96 12.41 -25.02
CA ASP A 196 9.09 11.37 -24.00
C ASP A 196 8.41 11.79 -22.69
N GLN A 197 7.37 11.05 -22.32
CA GLN A 197 6.63 11.28 -21.07
C GLN A 197 7.10 10.28 -20.03
N SER A 198 7.43 10.77 -18.84
CA SER A 198 7.80 9.94 -17.69
C SER A 198 6.94 10.28 -16.50
N ILE A 199 6.66 9.26 -15.68
CA ILE A 199 5.93 9.40 -14.42
C ILE A 199 6.68 8.64 -13.32
N SER A 200 6.76 9.25 -12.15
CA SER A 200 7.31 8.58 -10.96
C SER A 200 6.21 7.74 -10.30
N ILE A 201 6.42 6.42 -10.28
CA ILE A 201 5.50 5.44 -9.69
C ILE A 201 5.93 4.99 -8.29
N ILE A 202 7.24 5.03 -8.01
CA ILE A 202 7.82 4.73 -6.71
C ILE A 202 8.83 5.83 -6.39
N GLN A 203 8.71 6.44 -5.21
CA GLN A 203 9.63 7.45 -4.71
C GLN A 203 10.17 7.03 -3.36
N VAL A 204 11.48 7.09 -3.19
CA VAL A 204 12.16 6.74 -1.94
C VAL A 204 12.87 7.97 -1.39
N SER A 205 12.61 8.28 -0.13
CA SER A 205 13.29 9.31 0.65
C SER A 205 14.06 8.64 1.79
N GLY A 206 15.19 8.04 1.44
CA GLY A 206 16.05 7.25 2.31
C GLY A 206 17.21 6.65 1.53
N ILE A 207 17.95 5.75 2.15
CA ILE A 207 18.99 4.93 1.51
C ILE A 207 18.31 3.74 0.85
N ALA A 208 18.78 3.37 -0.35
CA ALA A 208 18.34 2.20 -1.11
C ALA A 208 19.55 1.35 -1.50
#